data_AF-A0A4R3JTC4-F1
#
_entry.id   AF-A0A4R3JTC4-F1
#
_cell.length_a   1.000
_cell.length_b   1.000
_cell.length_c   1.000
_cell.angle_alpha   90.00
_cell.angle_beta   90.00
_cell.angle_gamma   90.00
#
_symmetry.space_group_name_H-M   'P 1'
#
loop_
_entity.id
_entity.type
_entity.pdbx_description
1 polymer ?
#
loop_
_entity_poly.entity_id
_entity_poly.type
_entity_poly.pdbx_seq_one_letter_code
_entity_poly.pdbx_strand_id
1 'polypeptide(L)'
;MIPLTTPWPAIAAALVCVGAGFASGYALNGRLNEGRIARAEAATAQCRAEAAESQRRAAEEAAARLAAAQDAERRAVHALHATQARLAATEKRLKESLYALPTAQSCGLSGAARGLLNARLGAAGAGDLPARAAGPAPAAAESAADPGEPVREADLGAWIAEAIGAYDDCRARIDAIRHWDEVTHGR
;
A
#
# COMPACT_ATOMS: atom_id res chain seq x y z
N MET A 1 42.00 74.12 67.38
CA MET A 1 40.52 74.00 67.32
C MET A 1 40.16 73.35 66.00
N ILE A 2 39.78 72.08 66.01
CA ILE A 2 39.41 71.32 64.80
C ILE A 2 37.90 71.46 64.65
N PRO A 3 37.38 72.06 63.55
CA PRO A 3 35.93 72.14 63.36
C PRO A 3 35.38 70.75 63.05
N LEU A 4 34.45 70.27 63.89
CA LEU A 4 33.63 69.10 63.58
C LEU A 4 32.65 69.48 62.45
N THR A 5 33.03 69.21 61.21
CA THR A 5 32.10 69.22 60.09
C THR A 5 31.18 68.01 60.19
N THR A 6 29.90 68.25 60.44
CA THR A 6 28.85 67.24 60.53
C THR A 6 28.75 66.41 59.24
N PRO A 7 28.71 65.07 59.29
CA PRO A 7 28.76 64.19 58.11
C PRO A 7 27.44 64.08 57.31
N TRP A 8 26.40 64.79 57.74
CA TRP A 8 25.06 64.74 57.15
C TRP A 8 24.93 65.08 55.65
N PRO A 9 25.59 66.11 55.11
CA PRO A 9 25.50 66.39 53.67
C PRO A 9 26.15 65.29 52.82
N ALA A 10 27.20 64.64 53.32
CA ALA A 10 27.85 63.53 52.62
C ALA A 10 26.94 62.29 52.54
N ILE A 11 26.19 62.00 53.61
CA ILE A 11 25.25 60.88 53.66
C ILE A 11 24.03 61.13 52.76
N ALA A 12 23.50 62.36 52.76
CA ALA A 12 22.40 62.74 51.87
C ALA A 12 22.81 62.63 50.39
N ALA A 13 24.01 63.10 50.04
CA ALA A 13 24.55 62.96 48.69
C ALA A 13 24.73 61.48 48.28
N ALA A 14 25.24 60.64 49.18
CA ALA A 14 25.40 59.21 48.92
C ALA A 14 24.06 58.51 48.64
N LEU A 15 23.01 58.81 49.42
CA LEU A 15 21.67 58.25 49.21
C LEU A 15 21.05 58.69 47.88
N VAL A 16 21.24 59.95 47.48
CA VAL A 16 20.78 60.46 46.17
C VAL A 16 21.51 59.76 45.04
N CYS A 17 22.83 59.58 45.13
CA CYS A 17 23.61 58.87 44.11
C CYS A 17 23.19 57.40 43.98
N VAL A 18 22.95 56.70 45.09
CA VAL A 18 22.50 55.30 45.07
C VAL A 18 21.07 55.19 44.51
N GLY A 19 20.17 56.08 44.91
CA GLY A 19 18.79 56.11 44.40
C GLY A 19 18.73 56.40 42.89
N ALA A 20 19.53 57.37 42.42
CA ALA A 20 19.64 57.70 41.00
C ALA A 20 20.25 56.54 40.19
N GLY A 21 21.32 55.91 40.68
CA GLY A 21 21.94 54.76 40.03
C GLY A 21 20.99 53.58 39.87
N PHE A 22 20.18 53.29 40.91
CA PHE A 22 19.19 52.22 40.87
C PHE A 22 18.06 52.53 39.88
N ALA A 23 17.48 53.74 39.93
CA ALA A 23 16.42 54.15 39.02
C ALA A 23 16.86 54.13 37.55
N SER A 24 18.06 54.64 37.25
CA SER A 24 18.63 54.60 35.90
C SER A 24 18.92 53.17 35.43
N GLY A 25 19.42 52.30 36.32
CA GLY A 25 19.64 50.89 36.03
C GLY A 25 18.35 50.14 35.67
N TYR A 26 17.27 50.37 36.41
CA TYR A 26 15.95 49.76 36.13
C TYR A 26 15.36 50.27 34.83
N ALA A 27 15.44 51.57 34.55
CA ALA A 27 14.94 52.14 33.30
C ALA A 27 15.69 51.58 32.07
N LEU A 28 17.01 51.44 32.16
CA LEU A 28 17.81 50.88 31.08
C LEU A 28 17.53 49.38 30.88
N ASN A 29 17.46 48.61 31.97
CA ASN A 29 17.15 47.18 31.92
C ASN A 29 15.73 46.94 31.37
N GLY A 30 14.75 47.78 31.72
CA GLY A 30 13.40 47.74 31.17
C GLY A 30 13.38 47.86 29.64
N ARG A 31 14.07 48.86 29.09
CA ARG A 31 14.17 49.05 27.62
C ARG A 31 14.87 47.89 26.91
N LEU A 32 15.93 47.36 27.51
CA LEU A 32 16.64 46.21 26.95
C LEU A 32 15.76 44.95 26.96
N ASN A 33 15.00 44.74 28.03
CA ASN A 33 14.07 43.60 28.14
C ASN A 33 12.91 43.72 27.16
N GLU A 34 12.33 44.91 26.99
CA GLU A 34 11.27 45.15 26.01
C GLU A 34 11.75 44.84 24.58
N GLY A 35 12.96 45.27 24.21
CA GLY A 35 13.56 44.92 22.92
C GLY A 35 13.94 43.44 22.77
N ARG A 36 14.15 42.69 23.86
CA ARG A 36 14.35 41.24 23.82
C ARG A 36 13.02 40.49 23.69
N ILE A 37 11.99 40.93 24.42
CA ILE A 37 10.64 40.37 24.37
C ILE A 37 10.06 40.57 22.98
N ALA A 38 10.14 41.77 22.40
CA ALA A 38 9.64 42.03 21.04
C ALA A 38 10.32 41.13 19.98
N ARG A 39 11.62 40.88 20.12
CA ARG A 39 12.35 39.95 19.23
C ARG A 39 11.95 38.50 19.45
N ALA A 40 11.74 38.09 20.70
CA ALA A 40 11.29 36.74 21.02
C ALA A 40 9.87 36.50 20.48
N GLU A 41 8.96 37.45 20.65
CA GLU A 41 7.60 37.39 20.11
C GLU A 41 7.61 37.32 18.58
N ALA A 42 8.40 38.18 17.92
CA ALA A 42 8.58 38.13 16.47
C ALA A 42 9.11 36.77 15.98
N ALA A 43 10.11 36.21 16.65
CA ALA A 43 10.64 34.88 16.32
C ALA A 43 9.58 33.78 16.51
N THR A 44 8.78 33.84 17.58
CA THR A 44 7.69 32.87 17.79
C THR A 44 6.59 32.99 16.75
N ALA A 45 6.25 34.20 16.32
CA ALA A 45 5.28 34.43 15.27
C ALA A 45 5.76 33.89 13.92
N GLN A 46 7.04 34.09 13.60
CA GLN A 46 7.68 33.51 12.41
C GLN A 46 7.67 31.98 12.43
N CYS A 47 8.12 31.36 13.53
CA CYS A 47 8.09 29.90 13.67
C CYS A 47 6.67 29.34 13.52
N ARG A 48 5.64 30.02 14.05
CA ARG A 48 4.24 29.59 13.89
C ARG A 48 3.76 29.70 12.44
N ALA A 49 4.16 30.75 11.72
CA ALA A 49 3.83 30.92 10.31
C ALA A 49 4.47 29.81 9.46
N GLU A 50 5.76 29.54 9.65
CA GLU A 50 6.49 28.47 8.95
C GLU A 50 5.92 27.08 9.28
N ALA A 51 5.55 26.84 10.55
CA ALA A 51 4.89 25.61 10.95
C ALA A 51 3.52 25.44 10.27
N ALA A 52 2.73 26.52 10.15
CA ALA A 52 1.45 26.47 9.45
C ALA A 52 1.62 26.20 7.95
N GLU A 53 2.63 26.78 7.30
CA GLU A 53 2.94 26.52 5.90
C GLU A 53 3.41 25.08 5.67
N SER A 54 4.29 24.56 6.53
CA SER A 54 4.78 23.18 6.41
C SER A 54 3.66 22.17 6.63
N GLN A 55 2.74 22.42 7.57
CA GLN A 55 1.55 21.60 7.77
C GLN A 55 0.62 21.62 6.55
N ARG A 56 0.42 22.77 5.91
CA ARG A 56 -0.39 22.87 4.68
C ARG A 56 0.23 22.05 3.55
N ARG A 57 1.54 22.18 3.31
CA ARG A 57 2.23 21.39 2.29
C ARG A 57 2.16 19.88 2.58
N ALA A 58 2.38 19.48 3.84
CA ALA A 58 2.24 18.08 4.23
C ALA A 58 0.82 17.55 4.05
N ALA A 59 -0.21 18.36 4.33
CA ALA A 59 -1.61 17.99 4.10
C ALA A 59 -1.94 17.88 2.61
N GLU A 60 -1.44 18.79 1.78
CA GLU A 60 -1.60 18.75 0.32
C GLU A 60 -0.91 17.52 -0.29
N GLU A 61 0.32 17.21 0.14
CA GLU A 61 1.02 16.00 -0.29
C GLU A 61 0.30 14.72 0.14
N ALA A 62 -0.20 14.67 1.38
CA ALA A 62 -0.99 13.54 1.87
C ALA A 62 -2.29 13.38 1.08
N ALA A 63 -2.99 14.47 0.79
CA ALA A 63 -4.20 14.46 -0.03
C ALA A 63 -3.91 13.99 -1.46
N ALA A 64 -2.80 14.42 -2.06
CA ALA A 64 -2.39 13.99 -3.39
C ALA A 64 -2.07 12.48 -3.43
N ARG A 65 -1.37 11.95 -2.42
CA ARG A 65 -1.08 10.51 -2.30
C ARG A 65 -2.37 9.69 -2.13
N LEU A 66 -3.31 10.17 -1.31
CA LEU A 66 -4.60 9.51 -1.11
C LEU A 66 -5.43 9.52 -2.40
N ALA A 67 -5.46 10.62 -3.14
CA ALA A 67 -6.16 10.71 -4.42
C ALA A 67 -5.56 9.73 -5.46
N ALA A 68 -4.24 9.68 -5.56
CA ALA A 68 -3.55 8.74 -6.45
C ALA A 68 -3.84 7.27 -6.08
N ALA A 69 -3.88 6.95 -4.78
CA ALA A 69 -4.24 5.62 -4.30
C ALA A 69 -5.69 5.25 -4.64
N GLN A 70 -6.64 6.18 -4.45
CA GLN A 70 -8.05 5.97 -4.81
C GLN A 70 -8.23 5.77 -6.33
N ASP A 71 -7.48 6.48 -7.17
CA ASP A 71 -7.54 6.30 -8.63
C ASP A 71 -6.90 4.98 -9.07
N ALA A 72 -5.87 4.50 -8.38
CA ALA A 72 -5.33 3.16 -8.59
C ALA A 72 -6.34 2.08 -8.19
N GLU A 73 -7.02 2.25 -7.06
CA GLU A 73 -8.07 1.34 -6.58
C GLU A 73 -9.24 1.26 -7.58
N ARG A 74 -9.77 2.40 -8.03
CA ARG A 74 -10.84 2.44 -9.04
C ARG A 74 -10.44 1.69 -10.31
N ARG A 75 -9.21 1.90 -10.80
CA ARG A 75 -8.70 1.18 -11.98
C ARG A 75 -8.60 -0.32 -11.75
N ALA A 76 -8.11 -0.75 -10.58
CA ALA A 76 -8.03 -2.16 -10.21
C ALA A 76 -9.43 -2.80 -10.13
N VAL A 77 -10.40 -2.12 -9.53
CA VAL A 77 -11.79 -2.57 -9.45
C VAL A 77 -12.44 -2.67 -10.83
N HIS A 78 -12.25 -1.67 -11.69
CA HIS A 78 -12.74 -1.73 -13.08
C HIS A 78 -12.11 -2.88 -13.86
N ALA A 79 -10.79 -3.10 -13.72
CA ALA A 79 -10.12 -4.23 -14.33
C ALA A 79 -10.66 -5.57 -13.81
N LEU A 80 -10.90 -5.69 -12.50
CA LEU A 80 -11.48 -6.89 -11.89
C LEU A 80 -12.90 -7.17 -12.40
N HIS A 81 -13.76 -6.16 -12.50
CA HIS A 81 -15.09 -6.35 -13.07
C HIS A 81 -15.04 -6.74 -14.54
N ALA A 82 -14.12 -6.16 -15.32
CA ALA A 82 -13.93 -6.53 -16.72
C ALA A 82 -13.45 -7.98 -16.88
N THR A 83 -12.54 -8.45 -16.02
CA THR A 83 -12.07 -9.85 -16.03
C THR A 83 -13.17 -10.80 -15.60
N GLN A 84 -13.93 -10.49 -14.53
CA GLN A 84 -15.09 -11.29 -14.11
C GLN A 84 -16.14 -11.41 -15.23
N ALA A 85 -16.49 -10.32 -15.90
CA ALA A 85 -17.43 -10.34 -17.01
C ALA A 85 -16.92 -11.20 -18.18
N ARG A 86 -15.62 -11.11 -18.48
CA ARG A 86 -14.98 -11.94 -19.52
C ARG A 86 -15.00 -13.42 -19.14
N LEU A 87 -14.67 -13.76 -17.89
CA LEU A 87 -14.69 -15.13 -17.39
C LEU A 87 -16.10 -15.72 -17.45
N ALA A 88 -17.10 -15.01 -16.95
CA ALA A 88 -18.50 -15.44 -17.00
C ALA A 88 -18.99 -15.66 -18.45
N ALA A 89 -18.61 -14.77 -19.38
CA ALA A 89 -18.92 -14.94 -20.79
C ALA A 89 -18.23 -16.16 -21.41
N THR A 90 -16.97 -16.42 -21.04
CA THR A 90 -16.25 -17.61 -21.51
C THR A 90 -16.80 -18.91 -20.93
N GLU A 91 -17.20 -18.92 -19.66
CA GLU A 91 -17.82 -20.07 -19.00
C GLU A 91 -19.15 -20.41 -19.66
N LYS A 92 -19.99 -19.40 -19.92
CA LYS A 92 -21.26 -19.59 -20.64
C LYS A 92 -21.02 -20.21 -22.02
N ARG A 93 -20.07 -19.67 -22.79
CA ARG A 93 -19.72 -20.20 -24.12
C ARG A 93 -19.21 -21.65 -24.05
N LEU A 94 -18.39 -21.97 -23.05
CA LEU A 94 -17.87 -23.32 -22.85
C LEU A 94 -18.99 -24.30 -22.50
N LYS A 95 -19.89 -23.92 -21.59
CA LYS A 95 -21.09 -24.70 -21.25
C LYS A 95 -21.95 -24.95 -22.49
N GLU A 96 -22.25 -23.91 -23.26
CA GLU A 96 -23.01 -24.04 -24.51
C GLU A 96 -22.32 -24.98 -25.51
N SER A 97 -21.00 -24.87 -25.67
CA SER A 97 -20.23 -25.76 -26.56
C SER A 97 -20.19 -27.21 -26.08
N LEU A 98 -20.13 -27.43 -24.76
CA LEU A 98 -20.17 -28.75 -24.15
C LEU A 98 -21.54 -29.41 -24.33
N TYR A 99 -22.62 -28.67 -24.10
CA TYR A 99 -23.98 -29.18 -24.30
C TYR A 99 -24.33 -29.41 -25.78
N ALA A 100 -23.67 -28.71 -26.71
CA ALA A 100 -23.82 -28.94 -28.13
C ALA A 100 -23.05 -30.17 -28.66
N LEU A 101 -22.14 -30.74 -27.86
CA LEU A 101 -21.40 -31.95 -28.25
C LEU A 101 -22.29 -33.19 -28.06
N PRO A 102 -22.42 -34.07 -29.06
CA PRO A 102 -23.16 -35.31 -28.94
C PRO A 102 -22.30 -36.34 -28.18
N THR A 103 -22.17 -36.20 -26.85
CA THR A 103 -21.39 -37.11 -25.99
C THR A 103 -22.22 -38.22 -25.35
N ALA A 104 -23.46 -38.44 -25.82
CA ALA A 104 -24.38 -39.38 -25.18
C ALA A 104 -24.21 -40.86 -25.54
N GLN A 105 -23.33 -41.25 -26.48
CA GLN A 105 -23.29 -42.64 -26.99
C GLN A 105 -21.97 -43.41 -26.84
N SER A 106 -20.88 -42.84 -26.34
CA SER A 106 -19.63 -43.59 -26.17
C SER A 106 -18.89 -43.18 -24.91
N CYS A 107 -18.56 -44.15 -24.05
CA CYS A 107 -17.63 -43.95 -22.93
C CYS A 107 -16.29 -43.45 -23.48
N GLY A 108 -15.97 -42.18 -23.26
CA GLY A 108 -14.69 -41.58 -23.61
C GLY A 108 -14.84 -40.18 -24.20
N LEU A 109 -13.94 -39.28 -23.76
CA LEU A 109 -13.88 -37.89 -24.21
C LEU A 109 -13.92 -37.81 -25.74
N SER A 110 -14.96 -37.17 -26.30
CA SER A 110 -15.11 -37.03 -27.76
C SER A 110 -13.87 -36.37 -28.38
N GLY A 111 -13.55 -36.71 -29.64
CA GLY A 111 -12.38 -36.15 -30.33
C GLY A 111 -12.38 -34.61 -30.35
N ALA A 112 -13.55 -33.99 -30.41
CA ALA A 112 -13.73 -32.54 -30.32
C ALA A 112 -13.46 -32.00 -28.90
N ALA A 113 -13.92 -32.69 -27.86
CA ALA A 113 -13.59 -32.33 -26.47
C ALA A 113 -12.08 -32.43 -26.21
N ARG A 114 -11.41 -33.46 -26.76
CA ARG A 114 -9.94 -33.58 -26.71
C ARG A 114 -9.24 -32.45 -27.46
N GLY A 115 -9.75 -32.05 -28.63
CA GLY A 115 -9.23 -30.93 -29.41
C GLY A 115 -9.31 -29.60 -28.66
N LEU A 116 -10.43 -29.33 -27.98
CA LEU A 116 -10.60 -28.13 -27.14
C LEU A 116 -9.63 -28.11 -25.95
N LEU A 117 -9.44 -29.25 -25.28
CA LEU A 117 -8.50 -29.40 -24.17
C LEU A 117 -7.05 -29.16 -24.62
N ASN A 118 -6.64 -29.77 -25.74
CA ASN A 118 -5.30 -29.59 -26.30
C ASN A 118 -5.07 -28.16 -26.80
N ALA A 119 -6.08 -27.51 -27.40
CA ALA A 119 -5.97 -26.12 -27.82
C ALA A 119 -5.78 -25.16 -26.63
N ARG A 120 -6.42 -25.44 -25.49
CA ARG A 120 -6.24 -24.66 -24.25
C ARG A 120 -4.87 -24.87 -23.63
N LEU A 121 -4.36 -26.10 -23.59
CA LEU A 121 -2.99 -26.39 -23.16
C LEU A 121 -1.96 -25.71 -24.08
N GLY A 122 -2.21 -25.66 -25.39
CA GLY A 122 -1.38 -24.93 -26.35
C GLY A 122 -1.43 -23.41 -26.14
N ALA A 123 -2.61 -22.85 -25.86
CA ALA A 123 -2.81 -21.42 -25.63
C ALA A 123 -2.29 -20.94 -24.26
N ALA A 124 -2.21 -21.81 -23.26
CA ALA A 124 -1.64 -21.54 -21.93
C ALA A 124 -0.10 -21.39 -21.94
N GLY A 125 0.54 -21.50 -23.11
CA GLY A 125 1.98 -21.28 -23.26
C GLY A 125 2.79 -22.48 -22.81
N ALA A 126 3.00 -23.44 -23.71
CA ALA A 126 3.91 -24.57 -23.49
C ALA A 126 5.38 -24.16 -23.22
N GLY A 127 5.73 -22.88 -23.41
CA GLY A 127 7.08 -22.35 -23.20
C GLY A 127 7.41 -21.92 -21.77
N ASP A 128 6.42 -21.68 -20.90
CA ASP A 128 6.62 -21.17 -19.52
C ASP A 128 6.17 -22.16 -18.43
N LEU A 129 5.80 -23.38 -18.82
CA LEU A 129 5.63 -24.46 -17.86
C LEU A 129 7.01 -24.87 -17.35
N PRO A 130 7.26 -24.95 -16.03
CA PRO A 130 8.51 -25.48 -15.51
C PRO A 130 8.76 -26.85 -16.15
N ALA A 131 10.02 -27.10 -16.53
CA ALA A 131 10.43 -28.36 -17.15
C ALA A 131 9.77 -29.52 -16.41
N ARG A 132 9.07 -30.38 -17.16
CA ARG A 132 8.31 -31.52 -16.63
C ARG A 132 9.17 -32.19 -15.56
N ALA A 133 8.76 -32.05 -14.29
CA ALA A 133 9.41 -32.76 -13.21
C ALA A 133 9.45 -34.24 -13.60
N ALA A 134 10.61 -34.89 -13.42
CA ALA A 134 10.77 -36.32 -13.68
C ALA A 134 9.52 -37.03 -13.15
N GLY A 135 8.77 -37.64 -14.07
CA GLY A 135 7.46 -38.19 -13.74
C GLY A 135 7.60 -39.13 -12.55
N PRO A 136 6.61 -39.17 -11.63
CA PRO A 136 6.62 -40.17 -10.58
C PRO A 136 6.81 -41.53 -11.25
N ALA A 137 7.70 -42.36 -10.69
CA ALA A 137 7.91 -43.73 -11.12
C ALA A 137 6.53 -44.38 -11.32
N PRO A 138 6.33 -45.18 -12.39
CA PRO A 138 5.03 -45.79 -12.67
C PRO A 138 4.52 -46.45 -11.39
N ALA A 139 3.39 -45.96 -10.89
CA ALA A 139 2.78 -46.52 -9.69
C ALA A 139 2.48 -47.99 -9.98
N ALA A 140 3.20 -48.88 -9.32
CA ALA A 140 2.87 -50.30 -9.28
C ALA A 140 1.66 -50.47 -8.35
N ALA A 141 0.49 -50.08 -8.84
CA ALA A 141 -0.79 -50.45 -8.27
C ALA A 141 -1.87 -50.14 -9.30
N GLU A 142 -2.63 -51.16 -9.71
CA GLU A 142 -4.00 -50.93 -10.16
C GLU A 142 -4.66 -50.00 -9.15
N SER A 143 -5.15 -48.85 -9.63
CA SER A 143 -5.99 -47.99 -8.82
C SER A 143 -7.12 -48.86 -8.29
N ALA A 144 -7.30 -48.90 -6.97
CA ALA A 144 -8.49 -49.50 -6.38
C ALA A 144 -9.69 -48.84 -7.06
N ALA A 145 -10.44 -49.62 -7.84
CA ALA A 145 -11.71 -49.17 -8.37
C ALA A 145 -12.60 -48.88 -7.17
N ASP A 146 -12.82 -47.60 -6.89
CA ASP A 146 -13.87 -47.16 -5.96
C ASP A 146 -15.20 -47.64 -6.57
N PRO A 147 -16.01 -48.46 -5.89
CA PRO A 147 -17.29 -48.94 -6.42
C PRO A 147 -18.38 -47.85 -6.46
N GLY A 148 -17.99 -46.57 -6.47
CA GLY A 148 -18.87 -45.42 -6.64
C GLY A 148 -19.22 -45.17 -8.11
N GLU A 149 -20.36 -44.49 -8.33
CA GLU A 149 -20.95 -44.19 -9.65
C GLU A 149 -19.95 -43.90 -10.78
N PRO A 150 -20.27 -44.28 -12.03
CA PRO A 150 -19.46 -43.91 -13.18
C PRO A 150 -19.29 -42.38 -13.23
N VAL A 151 -18.05 -41.91 -13.04
CA VAL A 151 -17.71 -40.48 -13.10
C VAL A 151 -18.18 -39.93 -14.44
N ARG A 152 -19.15 -39.02 -14.40
CA ARG A 152 -19.72 -38.42 -15.62
C ARG A 152 -18.68 -37.47 -16.22
N GLU A 153 -18.63 -37.38 -17.54
CA GLU A 153 -17.66 -36.52 -18.24
C GLU A 153 -17.78 -35.04 -17.83
N ALA A 154 -18.99 -34.60 -17.51
CA ALA A 154 -19.23 -33.26 -16.98
C ALA A 154 -18.53 -33.03 -15.63
N ASP A 155 -18.48 -34.05 -14.77
CA ASP A 155 -17.87 -33.97 -13.45
C ASP A 155 -16.33 -33.96 -13.58
N LEU A 156 -15.78 -34.79 -14.47
CA LEU A 156 -14.35 -34.76 -14.79
C LEU A 156 -13.94 -33.43 -15.45
N GLY A 157 -14.73 -32.92 -16.38
CA GLY A 157 -14.48 -31.64 -17.04
C GLY A 157 -14.54 -30.46 -16.07
N ALA A 158 -15.49 -30.49 -15.13
CA ALA A 158 -15.59 -29.49 -14.06
C ALA A 158 -14.37 -29.54 -13.13
N TRP A 159 -13.93 -30.74 -12.72
CA TRP A 159 -12.75 -30.91 -11.88
C TRP A 159 -11.47 -30.40 -12.56
N ILE A 160 -11.28 -30.69 -13.85
CA ILE A 160 -10.12 -30.18 -14.61
C ILE A 160 -10.16 -28.66 -14.71
N ALA A 161 -11.33 -28.07 -14.98
CA ALA A 161 -11.48 -26.61 -15.05
C ALA A 161 -11.20 -25.94 -13.71
N GLU A 162 -11.66 -26.54 -12.61
CA GLU A 162 -11.39 -26.09 -11.24
C GLU A 162 -9.90 -26.17 -10.90
N ALA A 163 -9.23 -27.27 -11.27
CA ALA A 163 -7.78 -27.43 -11.06
C ALA A 163 -6.96 -26.39 -11.84
N ILE A 164 -7.36 -26.05 -13.07
CA ILE A 164 -6.73 -24.98 -13.86
C ILE A 164 -6.94 -23.63 -13.18
N GLY A 165 -8.16 -23.33 -12.72
CA GLY A 165 -8.46 -22.09 -12.00
C GLY A 165 -7.63 -21.93 -10.73
N ALA A 166 -7.51 -22.99 -9.93
CA ALA A 166 -6.68 -22.99 -8.73
C ALA A 166 -5.19 -22.74 -9.03
N TYR A 167 -4.68 -23.26 -10.16
CA TYR A 167 -3.31 -23.01 -10.60
C TYR A 167 -3.11 -21.54 -11.03
N ASP A 168 -4.04 -20.98 -11.81
CA ASP A 168 -3.99 -19.58 -12.24
C ASP A 168 -4.06 -18.62 -11.04
N ASP A 169 -4.88 -18.92 -10.04
CA ASP A 169 -4.95 -18.16 -8.78
C ASP A 169 -3.63 -18.18 -8.01
N CYS A 170 -3.00 -19.36 -7.90
CA CYS A 170 -1.68 -19.50 -7.29
C CYS A 170 -0.62 -18.66 -8.04
N ARG A 171 -0.65 -18.68 -9.37
CA ARG A 171 0.27 -17.89 -10.19
C ARG A 171 0.04 -16.39 -9.98
N ALA A 172 -1.21 -15.94 -10.01
CA ALA A 172 -1.55 -14.53 -9.80
C ALA A 172 -1.08 -14.02 -8.44
N ARG A 173 -1.16 -14.85 -7.38
CA ARG A 173 -0.64 -14.50 -6.05
C ARG A 173 0.89 -14.35 -6.05
N ILE A 174 1.61 -15.26 -6.71
CA ILE A 174 3.08 -15.17 -6.82
C ILE A 174 3.48 -13.91 -7.60
N ASP A 175 2.79 -13.62 -8.70
CA ASP A 175 3.08 -12.44 -9.51
C ASP A 175 2.76 -11.14 -8.74
N ALA A 176 1.71 -11.12 -7.92
CA ALA A 176 1.42 -10.00 -7.02
C ALA A 176 2.51 -9.79 -5.96
N ILE A 177 3.07 -10.86 -5.38
CA ILE A 177 4.18 -10.79 -4.42
C ILE A 177 5.45 -10.25 -5.10
N ARG A 178 5.77 -10.73 -6.31
CA ARG A 178 6.90 -10.23 -7.10
C ARG A 178 6.75 -8.74 -7.38
N HIS A 179 5.58 -8.32 -7.85
CA HIS A 179 5.31 -6.91 -8.12
C HIS A 179 5.43 -6.05 -6.87
N TRP A 180 4.95 -6.53 -5.73
CA TRP A 180 5.13 -5.83 -4.45
C TRP A 180 6.62 -5.72 -4.08
N ASP A 181 7.42 -6.78 -4.27
CA ASP A 181 8.87 -6.77 -4.01
C ASP A 181 9.60 -5.77 -4.93
N GLU A 182 9.24 -5.72 -6.22
CA GLU A 182 9.75 -4.72 -7.19
C GLU A 182 9.45 -3.29 -6.72
N VAL A 183 8.21 -3.01 -6.30
CA VAL A 183 7.78 -1.68 -5.89
C VAL A 183 8.39 -1.25 -4.54
N THR A 184 8.62 -2.19 -3.62
CA THR A 184 9.10 -1.88 -2.26
C THR A 184 10.62 -1.97 -2.09
N HIS A 185 11.28 -2.90 -2.78
CA HIS A 185 12.71 -3.17 -2.64
C HIS A 185 13.54 -2.87 -3.91
N GLY A 186 12.89 -2.48 -5.02
CA GLY A 186 13.57 -1.91 -6.20
C GLY A 186 14.50 -2.86 -6.94
N ARG A 187 14.25 -4.17 -6.89
CA ARG A 187 14.91 -5.16 -7.76
C ARG A 187 14.13 -5.35 -9.05
#